data_AF-A0A374EL50-F1
#
_entry.id   AF-A0A374EL50-F1
#
_cell.length_a   1.000
_cell.length_b   1.000
_cell.length_c   1.000
_cell.angle_alpha   90.00
_cell.angle_beta   90.00
_cell.angle_gamma   90.00
#
_symmetry.space_group_name_H-M   'P 1'
#
loop_
_entity.id
_entity.type
_entity.pdbx_description
1 polymer ?
#
loop_
_entity_poly.entity_id
_entity_poly.type
_entity_poly.pdbx_seq_one_letter_code
_entity_poly.pdbx_strand_id
1 'polypeptide(L)'
;MDRFINTMFNGVSLSSIILLTSLGLAITFGLMRVINMAHGEFVMIGAYTTYVVQQIFVKYCPVSIRDVYYFVAIPAAFGVTFILGSLLEKFIISRLYGREIDSLLATWGISLILQQAARSIFGTQGVNVTAPSFLNGGIKIGGCTFSYNRLFIILLVALCLLLVWFIMYKSNFGKQMRAVMQNRTMAKCMGINSRKVDNITFAIGSGLAGIAGCSVALLGSIDSTVGQSYIVNSFMAVVLGGVGKLLGTAIGSVIIGSASIFTENYTSSTIAKAIVLLIVIIFLQKRPQGLFVIKSRNLDE
;
A
#
# COMPACT_ATOMS: atom_id res chain seq x y z
N MET A 1 -24.98 -16.55 -13.84
CA MET A 1 -24.93 -15.11 -13.47
C MET A 1 -24.13 -14.90 -12.18
N ASP A 2 -24.44 -15.67 -11.14
CA ASP A 2 -23.92 -15.46 -9.77
C ASP A 2 -22.40 -15.63 -9.64
N ARG A 3 -21.78 -16.57 -10.38
CA ARG A 3 -20.32 -16.72 -10.42
C ARG A 3 -19.62 -15.47 -10.97
N PHE A 4 -20.19 -14.85 -11.99
CA PHE A 4 -19.64 -13.63 -12.59
C PHE A 4 -19.76 -12.44 -11.63
N ILE A 5 -20.90 -12.29 -10.96
CA ILE A 5 -21.13 -11.23 -9.97
C ILE A 5 -20.17 -11.36 -8.77
N ASN A 6 -20.00 -12.58 -8.24
CA ASN A 6 -19.01 -12.83 -7.17
C ASN A 6 -17.58 -12.56 -7.64
N THR A 7 -17.25 -12.91 -8.88
CA THR A 7 -15.93 -12.64 -9.48
C THR A 7 -15.66 -11.14 -9.58
N MET A 8 -16.64 -10.36 -10.05
CA MET A 8 -16.58 -8.90 -10.06
C MET A 8 -16.37 -8.32 -8.68
N PHE A 9 -17.15 -8.76 -7.70
CA PHE A 9 -17.02 -8.28 -6.33
C PHE A 9 -15.65 -8.60 -5.72
N ASN A 10 -15.16 -9.82 -5.91
CA ASN A 10 -13.84 -10.23 -5.46
C ASN A 10 -12.73 -9.45 -6.18
N GLY A 11 -12.89 -9.16 -7.47
CA GLY A 11 -11.99 -8.32 -8.27
C GLY A 11 -11.90 -6.89 -7.74
N VAL A 12 -13.04 -6.25 -7.46
CA VAL A 12 -13.10 -4.90 -6.88
C VAL A 12 -12.49 -4.87 -5.48
N SER A 13 -12.77 -5.89 -4.67
CA SER A 13 -12.20 -6.01 -3.33
C SER A 13 -10.68 -6.18 -3.36
N LEU A 14 -10.14 -7.06 -4.22
CA LEU A 14 -8.69 -7.22 -4.38
C LEU A 14 -8.05 -5.94 -4.92
N SER A 15 -8.68 -5.31 -5.90
CA SER A 15 -8.24 -4.03 -6.46
C SER A 15 -8.15 -2.94 -5.41
N SER A 16 -9.07 -2.92 -4.44
CA SER A 16 -9.06 -1.94 -3.35
C SER A 16 -7.86 -2.14 -2.42
N ILE A 17 -7.52 -3.39 -2.08
CA ILE A 17 -6.33 -3.69 -1.27
C ILE A 17 -5.06 -3.27 -2.01
N ILE A 18 -4.94 -3.67 -3.27
CA ILE A 18 -3.81 -3.29 -4.13
C ILE A 18 -3.74 -1.76 -4.26
N LEU A 19 -4.88 -1.08 -4.38
CA LEU A 19 -4.92 0.37 -4.43
C LEU A 19 -4.37 0.98 -3.15
N LEU A 20 -4.81 0.52 -1.99
CA LEU A 20 -4.38 1.05 -0.70
C LEU A 20 -2.86 0.89 -0.48
N THR A 21 -2.31 -0.29 -0.77
CA THR A 21 -0.86 -0.53 -0.73
C THR A 21 -0.11 0.31 -1.78
N SER A 22 -0.69 0.46 -2.97
CA SER A 22 -0.12 1.22 -4.09
C SER A 22 -0.17 2.73 -3.87
N LEU A 23 -1.14 3.28 -3.14
CA LEU A 23 -1.25 4.71 -2.89
C LEU A 23 0.00 5.22 -2.15
N GLY A 24 0.42 4.52 -1.10
CA GLY A 24 1.65 4.85 -0.37
C GLY A 24 2.90 4.75 -1.25
N LEU A 25 2.97 3.71 -2.09
CA LEU A 25 4.08 3.50 -3.01
C LEU A 25 4.11 4.55 -4.14
N ALA A 26 2.95 4.94 -4.68
CA ALA A 26 2.83 5.93 -5.74
C ALA A 26 3.30 7.31 -5.31
N ILE A 27 2.98 7.69 -4.07
CA ILE A 27 3.39 8.98 -3.49
C ILE A 27 4.91 9.01 -3.29
N THR A 28 5.48 7.95 -2.69
CA THR A 28 6.91 7.89 -2.40
C THR A 28 7.75 7.76 -3.67
N PHE A 29 7.35 6.88 -4.59
CA PHE A 29 8.02 6.69 -5.88
C PHE A 29 7.89 7.92 -6.78
N GLY A 30 6.71 8.57 -6.78
CA GLY A 30 6.45 9.77 -7.56
C GLY A 30 7.34 10.96 -7.19
N LEU A 31 7.70 11.11 -5.91
CA LEU A 31 8.61 12.17 -5.46
C LEU A 31 10.08 11.84 -5.66
N MET A 32 10.50 10.71 -5.11
CA MET A 32 11.92 10.42 -4.91
C MET A 32 12.52 9.65 -6.08
N ARG A 33 11.69 9.05 -6.95
CA ARG A 33 12.11 8.11 -8.01
C ARG A 33 12.96 6.93 -7.49
N VAL A 34 12.84 6.63 -6.20
CA VAL A 34 13.57 5.54 -5.54
C VAL A 34 12.65 4.34 -5.38
N ILE A 35 13.08 3.19 -5.90
CA ILE A 35 12.38 1.92 -5.72
C ILE A 35 12.63 1.44 -4.27
N ASN A 36 11.60 1.50 -3.44
CA ASN A 36 11.66 1.05 -2.04
C ASN A 36 11.10 -0.36 -1.89
N MET A 37 11.97 -1.38 -1.87
CA MET A 37 11.54 -2.77 -1.66
C MET A 37 11.10 -3.06 -0.22
N ALA A 38 11.52 -2.24 0.75
CA ALA A 38 11.06 -2.35 2.15
C ALA A 38 9.61 -1.89 2.34
N HIS A 39 8.97 -1.30 1.33
CA HIS A 39 7.60 -0.78 1.46
C HIS A 39 6.59 -1.88 1.84
N GLY A 40 6.82 -3.12 1.38
CA GLY A 40 5.99 -4.27 1.74
C GLY A 40 6.08 -4.61 3.22
N GLU A 41 7.22 -4.36 3.85
CA GLU A 41 7.38 -4.61 5.29
C GLU A 41 6.59 -3.63 6.13
N PHE A 42 6.28 -2.42 5.64
CA PHE A 42 5.35 -1.54 6.34
C PHE A 42 3.92 -2.10 6.34
N VAL A 43 3.52 -2.84 5.30
CA VAL A 43 2.26 -3.59 5.30
C VAL A 43 2.30 -4.70 6.35
N MET A 44 3.42 -5.43 6.43
CA MET A 44 3.62 -6.46 7.46
C MET A 44 3.57 -5.87 8.88
N ILE A 45 4.30 -4.78 9.13
CA ILE A 45 4.33 -4.11 10.44
C ILE A 45 2.94 -3.58 10.80
N GLY A 46 2.19 -3.03 9.83
CA GLY A 46 0.81 -2.61 10.05
C GLY A 46 -0.09 -3.76 10.49
N ALA A 47 0.03 -4.92 9.84
CA ALA A 47 -0.71 -6.13 10.20
C ALA A 47 -0.35 -6.64 11.60
N TYR A 48 0.94 -6.73 11.95
CA TYR A 48 1.37 -7.11 13.30
C TYR A 48 0.97 -6.08 14.36
N THR A 49 0.94 -4.79 14.02
CA THR A 49 0.45 -3.74 14.92
C THR A 49 -1.03 -3.96 15.25
N THR A 50 -1.85 -4.32 14.25
CA THR A 50 -3.25 -4.71 14.48
C THR A 50 -3.37 -5.92 15.40
N TYR A 51 -2.53 -6.93 15.20
CA TYR A 51 -2.49 -8.10 16.08
C TYR A 51 -2.12 -7.74 17.52
N VAL A 52 -1.09 -6.92 17.73
CA VAL A 52 -0.67 -6.47 19.07
C VAL A 52 -1.76 -5.64 19.75
N VAL A 53 -2.39 -4.71 19.03
CA VAL A 53 -3.52 -3.91 19.55
C VAL A 53 -4.67 -4.83 19.94
N GLN A 54 -5.00 -5.83 19.13
CA GLN A 54 -6.02 -6.83 19.47
C GLN A 54 -5.68 -7.56 20.77
N GLN A 55 -4.44 -8.06 20.92
CA GLN A 55 -4.01 -8.79 22.12
C GLN A 55 -4.09 -7.91 23.39
N ILE A 56 -3.72 -6.64 23.28
CA ILE A 56 -3.85 -5.67 24.39
C ILE A 56 -5.31 -5.50 24.80
N PHE A 57 -6.23 -5.32 23.84
CA PHE A 57 -7.66 -5.20 24.11
C PHE A 57 -8.24 -6.48 24.70
N VAL A 58 -7.83 -7.66 24.22
CA VAL A 58 -8.27 -8.95 24.78
C VAL A 58 -7.82 -9.10 26.24
N LYS A 59 -6.60 -8.66 26.56
CA LYS A 59 -6.01 -8.79 27.90
C LYS A 59 -6.55 -7.78 28.92
N TYR A 60 -6.74 -6.52 28.53
CA TYR A 60 -7.05 -5.43 29.47
C TYR A 60 -8.48 -4.89 29.38
N CYS A 61 -9.22 -5.14 28.29
CA CYS A 61 -10.57 -4.61 28.12
C CYS A 61 -11.68 -5.66 28.29
N PRO A 62 -12.83 -5.27 28.88
CA PRO A 62 -14.01 -6.13 28.98
C PRO A 62 -14.59 -6.46 27.59
N VAL A 63 -15.29 -7.59 27.51
CA VAL A 63 -15.77 -8.19 26.25
C VAL A 63 -16.59 -7.20 25.41
N SER A 64 -17.37 -6.31 26.04
CA SER A 64 -18.23 -5.33 25.37
C SER A 64 -17.51 -4.27 24.55
N ILE A 65 -16.23 -3.99 24.84
CA ILE A 65 -15.44 -2.94 24.16
C ILE A 65 -14.41 -3.57 23.20
N ARG A 66 -14.30 -4.91 23.18
CA ARG A 66 -13.29 -5.59 22.36
C ARG A 66 -13.40 -5.23 20.89
N ASP A 67 -14.61 -5.06 20.34
CA ASP A 67 -14.82 -4.71 18.93
C ASP A 67 -14.26 -3.33 18.53
N VAL A 68 -14.03 -2.43 19.50
CA VAL A 68 -13.47 -1.08 19.25
C VAL A 68 -11.96 -1.14 18.93
N TYR A 69 -11.29 -2.27 19.21
CA TYR A 69 -9.86 -2.44 18.96
C TYR A 69 -9.47 -2.07 17.53
N TYR A 70 -10.32 -2.36 16.55
CA TYR A 70 -10.02 -2.16 15.15
C TYR A 70 -9.97 -0.67 14.78
N PHE A 71 -10.85 0.15 15.36
CA PHE A 71 -10.81 1.61 15.18
C PHE A 71 -9.56 2.24 15.80
N VAL A 72 -9.01 1.62 16.83
CA VAL A 72 -7.73 2.04 17.45
C VAL A 72 -6.54 1.49 16.67
N ALA A 73 -6.67 0.30 16.07
CA ALA A 73 -5.62 -0.34 15.30
C ALA A 73 -5.26 0.43 14.03
N ILE A 74 -6.23 1.03 13.33
CA ILE A 74 -5.99 1.85 12.13
C ILE A 74 -5.02 3.03 12.42
N PRO A 75 -5.32 3.96 13.35
CA PRO A 75 -4.41 5.05 13.66
C PRO A 75 -3.12 4.58 14.34
N ALA A 76 -3.15 3.50 15.13
CA ALA A 76 -1.94 2.93 15.72
C ALA A 76 -0.99 2.39 14.65
N ALA A 77 -1.49 1.61 13.70
CA ALA A 77 -0.69 1.10 12.59
C ALA A 77 -0.16 2.22 11.70
N PHE A 78 -0.98 3.22 11.37
CA PHE A 78 -0.53 4.41 10.68
C PHE A 78 0.61 5.10 11.46
N GLY A 79 0.45 5.31 12.77
CA GLY A 79 1.43 5.98 13.61
C GLY A 79 2.76 5.22 13.70
N VAL A 80 2.71 3.91 13.94
CA VAL A 80 3.91 3.06 14.03
C VAL A 80 4.66 3.04 12.70
N THR A 81 3.99 2.81 11.58
CA THR A 81 4.65 2.77 10.28
C THR A 81 5.06 4.16 9.79
N PHE A 82 4.36 5.22 10.19
CA PHE A 82 4.76 6.60 9.94
C PHE A 82 6.08 6.92 10.64
N ILE A 83 6.22 6.56 11.91
CA ILE A 83 7.45 6.79 12.68
C ILE A 83 8.59 5.96 12.10
N LEU A 84 8.38 4.66 11.88
CA LEU A 84 9.41 3.78 11.30
C LEU A 84 9.80 4.21 9.88
N GLY A 85 8.83 4.63 9.07
CA GLY A 85 9.07 5.20 7.75
C GLY A 85 9.92 6.46 7.83
N SER A 86 9.57 7.38 8.73
CA SER A 86 10.34 8.62 8.93
C SER A 86 11.77 8.36 9.39
N LEU A 87 11.98 7.38 10.29
CA LEU A 87 13.30 6.97 10.73
C LEU A 87 14.11 6.37 9.58
N LEU A 88 13.50 5.47 8.80
CA LEU A 88 14.15 4.81 7.67
C LEU A 88 14.55 5.83 6.60
N GLU A 89 13.68 6.80 6.29
CA GLU A 89 14.01 7.89 5.37
C GLU A 89 15.19 8.70 5.92
N LYS A 90 15.07 9.19 7.16
CA LYS A 90 16.04 10.11 7.73
C LYS A 90 17.43 9.49 7.85
N PHE A 91 17.52 8.22 8.25
CA PHE A 91 18.80 7.57 8.54
C PHE A 91 19.42 6.86 7.33
N ILE A 92 18.61 6.30 6.43
CA ILE A 92 19.11 5.45 5.37
C ILE A 92 18.85 6.08 4.00
N ILE A 93 17.58 6.23 3.60
CA ILE A 93 17.26 6.66 2.23
C ILE A 93 17.81 8.06 1.94
N SER A 94 17.81 8.96 2.92
CA SER A 94 18.30 10.33 2.75
C SER A 94 19.77 10.42 2.35
N ARG A 95 20.55 9.36 2.65
CA ARG A 95 21.99 9.24 2.33
C ARG A 95 22.25 8.56 0.98
N LEU A 96 21.25 7.87 0.43
CA LEU A 96 21.37 7.11 -0.82
C LEU A 96 20.64 7.77 -2.01
N TYR A 97 20.18 9.02 -1.84
CA TYR A 97 19.59 9.77 -2.95
C TYR A 97 20.57 9.93 -4.12
N GLY A 98 20.07 9.68 -5.34
CA GLY A 98 20.85 9.72 -6.58
C GLY A 98 21.58 8.41 -6.91
N ARG A 99 21.51 7.39 -6.05
CA ARG A 99 22.11 6.07 -6.25
C ARG A 99 21.02 5.00 -6.22
N GLU A 100 20.26 4.89 -7.31
CA GLU A 100 19.03 4.09 -7.38
C GLU A 100 19.25 2.61 -7.06
N ILE A 101 20.30 2.01 -7.62
CA ILE A 101 20.66 0.60 -7.39
C ILE A 101 21.04 0.37 -5.91
N ASP A 102 21.83 1.27 -5.34
CA ASP A 102 22.26 1.15 -3.94
C ASP A 102 21.08 1.30 -2.99
N SER A 103 20.12 2.18 -3.30
CA SER A 103 18.90 2.29 -2.52
C SER A 103 18.02 1.06 -2.62
N LEU A 104 17.97 0.40 -3.79
CA LEU A 104 17.24 -0.86 -3.96
C LEU A 104 17.88 -1.97 -3.13
N LEU A 105 19.22 -2.11 -3.18
CA LEU A 105 19.96 -3.09 -2.37
C LEU A 105 19.81 -2.83 -0.88
N ALA A 106 19.91 -1.56 -0.44
CA ALA A 106 19.75 -1.18 0.96
C ALA A 106 18.33 -1.47 1.46
N THR A 107 17.30 -1.11 0.69
CA THR A 107 15.90 -1.37 1.09
C THR A 107 15.56 -2.86 1.07
N TRP A 108 16.17 -3.65 0.20
CA TRP A 108 16.09 -5.11 0.27
C TRP A 108 16.72 -5.63 1.57
N GLY A 109 17.94 -5.19 1.91
CA GLY A 109 18.61 -5.58 3.15
C GLY A 109 17.80 -5.24 4.40
N ILE A 110 17.19 -4.05 4.44
CA ILE A 110 16.28 -3.65 5.51
C ILE A 110 15.04 -4.56 5.54
N SER A 111 14.49 -4.92 4.39
CA SER A 111 13.36 -5.86 4.32
C SER A 111 13.72 -7.18 5.00
N LEU A 112 14.88 -7.77 4.70
CA LEU A 112 15.33 -8.99 5.37
C LEU A 112 15.47 -8.85 6.89
N ILE A 113 16.03 -7.72 7.36
CA ILE A 113 16.16 -7.44 8.80
C ILE A 113 14.80 -7.33 9.46
N LEU A 114 13.84 -6.60 8.84
CA LEU A 114 12.50 -6.43 9.37
C LEU A 114 11.72 -7.75 9.40
N GLN A 115 11.84 -8.57 8.35
CA GLN A 115 11.25 -9.91 8.31
C GLN A 115 11.82 -10.80 9.41
N GLN A 116 13.14 -10.80 9.60
CA GLN A 116 13.77 -11.60 10.63
C GLN A 116 13.42 -11.10 12.04
N ALA A 117 13.31 -9.78 12.24
CA ALA A 117 12.82 -9.21 13.48
C ALA A 117 11.39 -9.64 13.78
N ALA A 118 10.49 -9.61 12.79
CA ALA A 118 9.12 -10.09 12.94
C ALA A 118 9.08 -11.59 13.31
N ARG A 119 9.87 -12.44 12.64
CA ARG A 119 10.01 -13.87 12.98
C ARG A 119 10.51 -14.09 14.40
N SER A 120 11.45 -13.27 14.86
CA SER A 120 12.02 -13.40 16.21
C SER A 120 11.05 -12.96 17.30
N ILE A 121 10.19 -11.98 17.03
CA ILE A 121 9.26 -11.42 18.03
C ILE A 121 7.95 -12.22 18.09
N PHE A 122 7.39 -12.56 16.93
CA PHE A 122 6.06 -13.18 16.81
C PHE A 122 6.11 -14.69 16.52
N GLY A 123 7.29 -15.21 16.20
CA GLY A 123 7.48 -16.60 15.79
C GLY A 123 7.36 -16.81 14.28
N THR A 124 7.55 -18.06 13.86
CA THR A 124 7.48 -18.47 12.45
C THR A 124 6.09 -18.93 12.02
N GLN A 125 5.19 -19.20 12.97
CA GLN A 125 3.81 -19.58 12.69
C GLN A 125 2.96 -18.32 12.45
N GLY A 126 2.14 -18.36 11.41
CA GLY A 126 1.24 -17.26 11.07
C GLY A 126 0.27 -16.95 12.20
N VAL A 127 0.20 -15.67 12.58
CA VAL A 127 -0.74 -15.19 13.60
C VAL A 127 -2.03 -14.71 12.94
N ASN A 128 -3.16 -14.95 13.59
CA ASN A 128 -4.46 -14.54 13.07
C ASN A 128 -5.05 -13.39 13.89
N VAL A 129 -5.64 -12.43 13.18
CA VAL A 129 -6.44 -11.36 13.76
C VAL A 129 -7.90 -11.76 13.62
N THR A 130 -8.62 -11.84 14.74
CA THR A 130 -10.05 -12.15 14.72
C THR A 130 -10.82 -10.90 14.36
N ALA A 131 -11.50 -10.92 13.22
CA ALA A 131 -12.31 -9.80 12.78
C ALA A 131 -13.39 -9.44 13.83
N PRO A 132 -13.70 -8.14 14.00
CA PRO A 132 -14.75 -7.70 14.92
C PRO A 132 -16.11 -8.34 14.61
N SER A 133 -16.96 -8.46 15.62
CA SER A 133 -18.28 -9.10 15.50
C SER A 133 -19.16 -8.47 14.40
N PHE A 134 -19.08 -7.15 14.21
CA PHE A 134 -19.82 -6.41 13.18
C PHE A 134 -19.29 -6.63 11.75
N LEU A 135 -18.06 -7.14 11.60
CA LEU A 135 -17.43 -7.49 10.32
C LEU A 135 -17.52 -9.00 10.02
N ASN A 136 -17.90 -9.80 11.01
CA ASN A 136 -18.12 -11.23 10.85
C ASN A 136 -19.47 -11.49 10.17
N GLY A 137 -19.40 -11.92 8.91
CA GLY A 137 -20.57 -12.31 8.13
C GLY A 137 -20.54 -11.77 6.71
N GLY A 138 -21.71 -11.78 6.09
CA GLY A 138 -21.89 -11.20 4.77
C GLY A 138 -23.36 -11.17 4.37
N ILE A 139 -23.71 -10.22 3.51
CA ILE A 139 -25.06 -10.13 2.95
C ILE A 139 -25.16 -11.16 1.82
N LYS A 140 -26.16 -12.04 1.91
CA LYS A 140 -26.50 -12.97 0.83
C LYS A 140 -27.58 -12.34 -0.04
N ILE A 141 -27.23 -11.87 -1.23
CA ILE A 141 -28.19 -11.35 -2.22
C ILE A 141 -28.13 -12.27 -3.44
N GLY A 142 -29.26 -12.92 -3.77
CA GLY A 142 -29.39 -13.72 -5.00
C GLY A 142 -28.27 -14.75 -5.20
N GLY A 143 -27.95 -15.56 -4.18
CA GLY A 143 -26.90 -16.59 -4.27
C GLY A 143 -25.45 -16.07 -4.18
N CYS A 144 -25.23 -14.75 -4.13
CA CYS A 144 -23.92 -14.13 -3.98
C CYS A 144 -23.66 -13.74 -2.51
N THR A 145 -22.47 -14.06 -1.98
CA THR A 145 -22.08 -13.78 -0.60
C THR A 145 -21.14 -12.57 -0.55
N PHE A 146 -21.65 -11.42 -0.16
CA PHE A 146 -20.87 -10.19 0.00
C PHE A 146 -20.35 -10.09 1.43
N SER A 147 -19.07 -10.38 1.64
CA SER A 147 -18.46 -10.31 2.98
C SER A 147 -18.34 -8.86 3.48
N TYR A 148 -18.76 -8.62 4.73
CA TYR A 148 -18.67 -7.30 5.35
C TYR A 148 -17.23 -6.79 5.46
N ASN A 149 -16.25 -7.68 5.73
CA ASN A 149 -14.82 -7.34 5.70
C ASN A 149 -14.42 -6.65 4.39
N ARG A 150 -14.83 -7.21 3.25
CA ARG A 150 -14.45 -6.68 1.93
C ARG A 150 -15.12 -5.33 1.65
N LEU A 151 -16.39 -5.17 2.02
CA LEU A 151 -17.11 -3.89 1.89
C LEU A 151 -16.48 -2.80 2.75
N PHE A 152 -16.12 -3.14 3.99
CA PHE A 152 -15.45 -2.21 4.90
C PHE A 152 -14.08 -1.78 4.35
N ILE A 153 -13.29 -2.71 3.80
CA ILE A 153 -12.01 -2.38 3.17
C ILE A 153 -12.23 -1.41 2.00
N ILE A 154 -13.21 -1.66 1.12
CA ILE A 154 -13.54 -0.74 0.01
C ILE A 154 -13.85 0.67 0.53
N LEU A 155 -14.67 0.77 1.58
CA LEU A 155 -15.02 2.05 2.20
C LEU A 155 -13.78 2.75 2.80
N LEU A 156 -12.93 2.00 3.50
CA LEU A 156 -11.70 2.50 4.09
C LEU A 156 -10.72 3.00 3.02
N VAL A 157 -10.62 2.30 1.88
CA VAL A 157 -9.78 2.71 0.74
C VAL A 157 -10.32 3.99 0.11
N ALA A 158 -11.64 4.08 -0.09
CA ALA A 158 -12.27 5.30 -0.61
C ALA A 158 -12.01 6.51 0.31
N LEU A 159 -12.10 6.32 1.62
CA LEU A 159 -11.77 7.34 2.62
C LEU A 159 -10.30 7.74 2.58
N CYS A 160 -9.37 6.77 2.50
CA CYS A 160 -7.94 7.04 2.38
C CYS A 160 -7.61 7.79 1.08
N LEU A 161 -8.23 7.42 -0.04
CA LEU A 161 -8.05 8.09 -1.33
C LEU A 161 -8.55 9.53 -1.28
N LEU A 162 -9.71 9.78 -0.66
CA LEU A 162 -10.23 11.13 -0.45
C LEU A 162 -9.31 11.97 0.46
N LEU A 163 -8.80 11.39 1.55
CA LEU A 163 -7.85 12.06 2.44
C LEU A 163 -6.55 12.42 1.71
N VAL A 164 -5.98 11.48 0.96
CA VAL A 164 -4.78 11.71 0.17
C VAL A 164 -5.02 12.77 -0.90
N TRP A 165 -6.17 12.71 -1.59
CA TRP A 165 -6.54 13.73 -2.56
C TRP A 165 -6.66 15.12 -1.91
N PHE A 166 -7.30 15.21 -0.74
CA PHE A 166 -7.41 16.46 0.01
C PHE A 166 -6.03 16.99 0.44
N ILE A 167 -5.18 16.13 1.02
CA ILE A 167 -3.82 16.50 1.42
C ILE A 167 -3.01 16.96 0.21
N MET A 168 -3.08 16.25 -0.91
CA MET A 168 -2.35 16.64 -2.10
C MET A 168 -2.87 17.94 -2.68
N TYR A 169 -4.16 18.06 -3.00
CA TYR A 169 -4.68 19.17 -3.82
C TYR A 169 -5.11 20.40 -3.03
N LYS A 170 -5.54 20.25 -1.77
CA LYS A 170 -6.04 21.36 -0.96
C LYS A 170 -5.05 21.85 0.10
N SER A 171 -4.14 21.01 0.61
CA SER A 171 -3.24 21.44 1.69
C SER A 171 -2.01 22.22 1.20
N ASN A 172 -1.44 23.06 2.09
CA ASN A 172 -0.18 23.77 1.84
C ASN A 172 1.01 22.80 1.70
N PHE A 173 1.00 21.70 2.45
CA PHE A 173 2.02 20.65 2.31
C PHE A 173 1.97 20.01 0.92
N GLY A 174 0.77 19.74 0.39
CA GLY A 174 0.60 19.23 -0.97
C GLY A 174 1.12 20.17 -2.06
N LYS A 175 1.02 21.49 -1.87
CA LYS A 175 1.64 22.49 -2.76
C LYS A 175 3.17 22.40 -2.72
N GLN A 176 3.77 22.32 -1.53
CA GLN A 176 5.22 22.16 -1.37
C GLN A 176 5.70 20.86 -2.00
N MET A 177 4.97 19.77 -1.77
CA MET A 177 5.25 18.46 -2.31
C MET A 177 5.27 18.46 -3.84
N ARG A 178 4.25 19.04 -4.49
CA ARG A 178 4.24 19.20 -5.95
C ARG A 178 5.33 20.13 -6.48
N ALA A 179 5.65 21.21 -5.76
CA ALA A 179 6.74 22.11 -6.15
C ALA A 179 8.09 21.37 -6.15
N VAL A 180 8.35 20.54 -5.13
CA VAL A 180 9.55 19.69 -5.06
C VAL A 180 9.58 18.65 -6.18
N MET A 181 8.43 18.05 -6.54
CA MET A 181 8.33 17.11 -7.67
C MET A 181 8.64 17.75 -9.03
N GLN A 182 8.23 19.00 -9.23
CA GLN A 182 8.42 19.68 -10.52
C GLN A 182 9.84 20.17 -10.71
N ASN A 183 10.39 20.89 -9.72
CA ASN A 183 11.77 21.35 -9.75
C ASN A 183 12.32 21.49 -8.33
N ARG A 184 13.08 20.49 -7.89
CA ARG A 184 13.66 20.43 -6.54
C ARG A 184 14.61 21.58 -6.25
N THR A 185 15.39 22.03 -7.24
CA THR A 185 16.37 23.11 -7.07
C THR A 185 15.65 24.45 -6.89
N MET A 186 14.67 24.75 -7.75
CA MET A 186 13.85 25.96 -7.63
C MET A 186 13.07 26.00 -6.31
N ALA A 187 12.50 24.87 -5.89
CA ALA A 187 11.79 24.78 -4.61
C ALA A 187 12.67 25.14 -3.41
N LYS A 188 13.96 24.73 -3.42
CA LYS A 188 14.93 25.12 -2.38
C LYS A 188 15.23 26.61 -2.39
N CYS A 189 15.36 27.22 -3.57
CA CYS A 189 15.56 28.67 -3.70
C CYS A 189 14.38 29.47 -3.13
N MET A 190 13.17 28.92 -3.22
CA MET A 190 11.94 29.49 -2.64
C MET A 190 11.77 29.21 -1.14
N GLY A 191 12.80 28.70 -0.46
CA GLY A 191 12.79 28.44 0.98
C GLY A 191 12.09 27.14 1.41
N ILE A 192 11.69 26.28 0.47
CA ILE A 192 11.08 24.99 0.81
C ILE A 192 12.17 24.01 1.22
N ASN A 193 12.10 23.52 2.46
CA ASN A 193 13.00 22.47 2.93
C ASN A 193 12.62 21.12 2.30
N SER A 194 13.22 20.80 1.14
CA SER A 194 12.93 19.56 0.42
C SER A 194 13.12 18.32 1.29
N ARG A 195 14.18 18.27 2.11
CA ARG A 195 14.46 17.11 2.97
C ARG A 195 13.33 16.86 3.99
N LYS A 196 12.73 17.93 4.54
CA LYS A 196 11.57 17.79 5.42
C LYS A 196 10.33 17.33 4.66
N VAL A 197 10.12 17.82 3.44
CA VAL A 197 9.03 17.39 2.57
C VAL A 197 9.18 15.90 2.23
N ASP A 198 10.38 15.46 1.82
CA ASP A 198 10.66 14.08 1.47
C ASP A 198 10.42 13.12 2.65
N ASN A 199 10.90 13.47 3.84
CA ASN A 199 10.69 12.70 5.06
C ASN A 199 9.20 12.54 5.39
N ILE A 200 8.45 13.66 5.42
CA ILE A 200 7.01 13.62 5.76
C ILE A 200 6.24 12.85 4.68
N THR A 201 6.55 13.06 3.40
CA THR A 201 5.94 12.31 2.30
C THR A 201 6.22 10.81 2.43
N PHE A 202 7.45 10.42 2.75
CA PHE A 202 7.81 9.03 2.96
C PHE A 202 7.06 8.44 4.15
N ALA A 203 7.01 9.16 5.26
CA ALA A 203 6.28 8.76 6.46
C ALA A 203 4.77 8.59 6.20
N ILE A 204 4.13 9.50 5.44
CA ILE A 204 2.72 9.36 5.03
C ILE A 204 2.54 8.11 4.15
N GLY A 205 3.46 7.86 3.21
CA GLY A 205 3.43 6.68 2.34
C GLY A 205 3.53 5.36 3.12
N SER A 206 4.48 5.28 4.07
CA SER A 206 4.61 4.14 4.99
C SER A 206 3.39 4.02 5.93
N GLY A 207 2.83 5.15 6.37
CA GLY A 207 1.59 5.22 7.14
C GLY A 207 0.43 4.55 6.41
N LEU A 208 0.20 4.91 5.14
CA LEU A 208 -0.83 4.31 4.30
C LEU A 208 -0.60 2.80 4.06
N ALA A 209 0.67 2.39 3.94
CA ALA A 209 1.01 0.96 3.88
C ALA A 209 0.66 0.23 5.18
N GLY A 210 0.83 0.87 6.33
CA GLY A 210 0.39 0.33 7.63
C GLY A 210 -1.12 0.12 7.71
N ILE A 211 -1.90 1.09 7.24
CA ILE A 211 -3.36 0.97 7.13
C ILE A 211 -3.75 -0.18 6.18
N ALA A 212 -3.01 -0.36 5.08
CA ALA A 212 -3.19 -1.51 4.19
C ALA A 212 -2.92 -2.84 4.92
N GLY A 213 -1.89 -2.88 5.78
CA GLY A 213 -1.60 -3.99 6.67
C GLY A 213 -2.76 -4.37 7.57
N CYS A 214 -3.43 -3.39 8.20
CA CYS A 214 -4.63 -3.63 9.00
C CYS A 214 -5.77 -4.26 8.21
N SER A 215 -5.88 -3.90 6.93
CA SER A 215 -6.91 -4.42 6.04
C SER A 215 -6.59 -5.86 5.62
N VAL A 216 -5.32 -6.14 5.32
CA VAL A 216 -4.83 -7.49 4.98
C VAL A 216 -4.99 -8.45 6.17
N ALA A 217 -4.73 -7.99 7.39
CA ALA A 217 -4.88 -8.77 8.62
C ALA A 217 -6.30 -9.33 8.85
N LEU A 218 -7.34 -8.68 8.30
CA LEU A 218 -8.72 -9.17 8.41
C LEU A 218 -9.05 -10.31 7.43
N LEU A 219 -8.22 -10.53 6.42
CA LEU A 219 -8.52 -11.45 5.31
C LEU A 219 -7.82 -12.80 5.44
N GLY A 220 -6.76 -12.89 6.24
CA GLY A 220 -6.03 -14.14 6.43
C GLY A 220 -4.93 -14.03 7.48
N SER A 221 -4.21 -15.14 7.65
CA SER A 221 -3.08 -15.23 8.56
C SER A 221 -1.97 -14.25 8.17
N ILE A 222 -1.34 -13.68 9.19
CA ILE A 222 -0.21 -12.77 9.07
C ILE A 222 1.05 -13.59 9.23
N ASP A 223 1.81 -13.70 8.15
CA ASP A 223 3.15 -14.27 8.15
C ASP A 223 4.20 -13.18 7.96
N SER A 224 5.44 -13.49 8.34
CA SER A 224 6.57 -12.55 8.19
C SER A 224 6.93 -12.25 6.73
N THR A 225 6.29 -12.88 5.74
CA THR A 225 6.50 -12.62 4.30
C THR A 225 5.24 -12.05 3.63
N VAL A 226 4.20 -11.70 4.41
CA VAL A 226 2.93 -11.20 3.86
C VAL A 226 3.15 -9.94 3.02
N GLY A 227 4.08 -9.07 3.44
CA GLY A 227 4.45 -7.85 2.73
C GLY A 227 4.96 -8.07 1.30
N GLN A 228 5.80 -9.08 1.10
CA GLN A 228 6.36 -9.42 -0.21
C GLN A 228 5.28 -9.85 -1.22
N SER A 229 4.23 -10.50 -0.74
CA SER A 229 3.14 -10.97 -1.62
C SER A 229 2.33 -9.81 -2.22
N TYR A 230 2.19 -8.71 -1.48
CA TYR A 230 1.41 -7.55 -1.93
C TYR A 230 2.25 -6.50 -2.65
N ILE A 231 3.54 -6.35 -2.33
CA ILE A 231 4.37 -5.30 -2.94
C ILE A 231 4.53 -5.47 -4.45
N VAL A 232 4.65 -6.70 -4.95
CA VAL A 232 4.81 -6.98 -6.39
C VAL A 232 3.60 -6.45 -7.17
N ASN A 233 2.39 -6.81 -6.75
CA ASN A 233 1.16 -6.34 -7.38
C ASN A 233 0.97 -4.83 -7.24
N SER A 234 1.39 -4.27 -6.10
CA SER A 234 1.32 -2.83 -5.86
C SER A 234 2.25 -2.05 -6.78
N PHE A 235 3.49 -2.52 -6.91
CA PHE A 235 4.46 -1.94 -7.82
C PHE A 235 3.97 -2.03 -9.28
N MET A 236 3.47 -3.20 -9.71
CA MET A 236 2.87 -3.36 -11.03
C MET A 236 1.72 -2.38 -11.27
N ALA A 237 0.84 -2.17 -10.28
CA ALA A 237 -0.26 -1.22 -10.38
C ALA A 237 0.22 0.24 -10.49
N VAL A 238 1.23 0.64 -9.72
CA VAL A 238 1.81 2.00 -9.80
C VAL A 238 2.47 2.24 -11.16
N VAL A 239 3.29 1.29 -11.61
CA VAL A 239 4.04 1.42 -12.87
C VAL A 239 3.10 1.38 -14.08
N LEU A 240 2.11 0.48 -14.09
CA LEU A 240 1.09 0.44 -15.13
C LEU A 240 0.22 1.72 -15.12
N GLY A 241 -0.12 2.23 -13.94
CA GLY A 241 -0.88 3.47 -13.78
C GLY A 241 -0.15 4.73 -14.23
N GLY A 242 1.18 4.75 -14.11
CA GLY A 242 2.02 5.92 -14.33
C GLY A 242 2.49 6.51 -13.00
N VAL A 243 3.81 6.67 -12.89
CA VAL A 243 4.50 7.09 -11.67
C VAL A 243 4.10 8.51 -11.28
N GLY A 244 3.72 8.71 -10.01
CA GLY A 244 3.40 10.04 -9.45
C GLY A 244 2.03 10.61 -9.79
N LYS A 245 1.13 9.83 -10.42
CA LYS A 245 -0.27 10.21 -10.63
C LYS A 245 -1.24 9.33 -9.86
N LEU A 246 -1.90 9.91 -8.86
CA LEU A 246 -2.93 9.23 -8.04
C LEU A 246 -4.02 8.54 -8.88
N LEU A 247 -4.59 9.24 -9.87
CA LEU A 247 -5.61 8.68 -10.76
C LEU A 247 -5.07 7.51 -11.59
N GLY A 248 -3.81 7.60 -12.03
CA GLY A 248 -3.15 6.53 -12.75
C GLY A 248 -3.02 5.28 -11.90
N THR A 249 -2.53 5.43 -10.66
CA THR A 249 -2.44 4.33 -9.69
C THR A 249 -3.80 3.71 -9.38
N ALA A 250 -4.86 4.52 -9.24
CA ALA A 250 -6.23 4.03 -9.01
C ALA A 250 -6.74 3.15 -10.15
N ILE A 251 -6.54 3.59 -11.39
CA ILE A 251 -6.93 2.80 -12.57
C ILE A 251 -6.03 1.56 -12.70
N GLY A 252 -4.73 1.71 -12.46
CA GLY A 252 -3.76 0.62 -12.52
C GLY A 252 -4.07 -0.49 -11.52
N SER A 253 -4.42 -0.16 -10.27
CA SER A 253 -4.80 -1.15 -9.26
C SER A 253 -6.09 -1.88 -9.60
N VAL A 254 -7.06 -1.18 -10.23
CA VAL A 254 -8.31 -1.80 -10.70
C VAL A 254 -8.03 -2.79 -11.83
N ILE A 255 -7.17 -2.43 -12.77
CA ILE A 255 -6.77 -3.31 -13.88
C ILE A 255 -6.04 -4.54 -13.33
N ILE A 256 -5.02 -4.34 -12.49
CA ILE A 256 -4.23 -5.45 -11.94
C ILE A 256 -5.09 -6.34 -11.05
N GLY A 257 -5.87 -5.78 -10.11
CA GLY A 257 -6.69 -6.57 -9.20
C GLY A 257 -7.81 -7.33 -9.90
N SER A 258 -8.47 -6.72 -10.88
CA SER A 258 -9.48 -7.41 -11.69
C SER A 258 -8.84 -8.50 -12.55
N ALA A 259 -7.74 -8.19 -13.23
CA ALA A 259 -7.01 -9.17 -14.05
C ALA A 259 -6.54 -10.39 -13.24
N SER A 260 -6.00 -10.17 -12.04
CA SER A 260 -5.57 -11.26 -11.15
C SER A 260 -6.71 -12.21 -10.81
N ILE A 261 -7.86 -11.69 -10.39
CA ILE A 261 -9.02 -12.53 -10.03
C ILE A 261 -9.60 -13.21 -11.28
N PHE A 262 -9.69 -12.52 -12.41
CA PHE A 262 -10.18 -13.15 -13.64
C PHE A 262 -9.28 -14.30 -14.08
N THR A 263 -7.97 -14.10 -14.16
CA THR A 263 -7.04 -15.16 -14.57
C THR A 263 -7.01 -16.29 -13.54
N GLU A 264 -7.13 -16.00 -12.24
CA GLU A 264 -7.24 -17.02 -11.19
C GLU A 264 -8.52 -17.86 -11.28
N ASN A 265 -9.61 -17.33 -11.83
CA ASN A 265 -10.82 -18.15 -12.06
C ASN A 265 -10.66 -19.15 -13.20
N TYR A 266 -9.79 -18.87 -14.18
CA TYR A 266 -9.55 -19.75 -15.33
C TYR A 266 -8.31 -20.64 -15.16
N THR A 267 -7.47 -20.39 -14.15
CA THR A 267 -6.18 -21.10 -13.97
C THR A 267 -5.86 -21.25 -12.47
N SER A 268 -4.65 -21.63 -12.10
CA SER A 268 -4.20 -21.62 -10.70
C SER A 268 -3.70 -20.24 -10.28
N SER A 269 -3.73 -19.95 -8.97
CA SER A 269 -3.22 -18.68 -8.41
C SER A 269 -1.77 -18.39 -8.83
N THR A 270 -0.91 -19.42 -8.89
CA THR A 270 0.49 -19.28 -9.29
C THR A 270 0.64 -18.89 -10.76
N ILE A 271 -0.08 -19.58 -11.65
CA ILE A 271 -0.02 -19.30 -13.08
C ILE A 271 -0.68 -17.94 -13.38
N ALA A 272 -1.75 -17.58 -12.66
CA ALA A 272 -2.39 -16.28 -12.78
C ALA A 272 -1.41 -15.13 -12.47
N LYS A 273 -0.64 -15.23 -11.38
CA LYS A 273 0.41 -14.24 -11.06
C LYS A 273 1.45 -14.13 -12.18
N ALA A 274 1.90 -15.24 -12.75
CA ALA A 274 2.86 -15.25 -13.86
C ALA A 274 2.29 -14.60 -15.14
N ILE A 275 1.04 -14.92 -15.50
CA ILE A 275 0.37 -14.34 -16.67
C ILE A 275 0.18 -12.83 -16.52
N VAL A 276 -0.32 -12.37 -15.36
CA VAL A 276 -0.51 -10.93 -15.11
C VAL A 276 0.83 -10.19 -15.16
N LEU A 277 1.90 -10.79 -14.63
CA LEU A 277 3.25 -10.23 -14.71
C LEU A 277 3.76 -10.14 -16.15
N LEU A 278 3.58 -11.18 -16.96
CA LEU A 278 3.94 -11.16 -18.39
C LEU A 278 3.16 -10.08 -19.16
N ILE A 279 1.86 -9.94 -18.91
CA ILE A 279 1.04 -8.91 -19.54
C ILE A 279 1.57 -7.51 -19.21
N VAL A 280 1.95 -7.27 -17.95
CA VAL A 280 2.52 -5.98 -17.53
C VAL A 280 3.88 -5.74 -18.18
N ILE A 281 4.75 -6.76 -18.29
CA ILE A 281 6.04 -6.63 -18.98
C ILE A 281 5.82 -6.23 -20.45
N ILE A 282 4.95 -6.94 -21.17
CA ILE A 282 4.64 -6.65 -22.58
C ILE A 282 4.03 -5.25 -22.73
N PHE A 283 3.15 -4.86 -21.81
CA PHE A 283 2.55 -3.52 -21.79
C PHE A 283 3.62 -2.43 -21.59
N LEU A 284 4.54 -2.61 -20.64
CA LEU A 284 5.59 -1.64 -20.36
C LEU A 284 6.63 -1.54 -21.48
N GLN A 285 6.91 -2.64 -22.17
CA GLN A 285 7.73 -2.60 -23.39
C GLN A 285 7.11 -1.70 -24.46
N LYS A 286 5.78 -1.69 -24.59
CA LYS A 286 5.06 -0.83 -25.56
C LYS A 286 4.81 0.59 -25.04
N ARG A 287 4.61 0.76 -23.74
CA ARG A 287 4.32 2.05 -23.09
C ARG A 287 5.08 2.19 -21.76
N PRO A 288 6.38 2.56 -21.80
CA PRO A 288 7.23 2.59 -20.61
C PRO A 288 6.83 3.69 -19.61
N GLN A 289 6.07 4.69 -20.04
CA GLN A 289 5.60 5.80 -19.20
C GLN A 289 4.28 5.49 -18.46
N GLY A 290 3.73 4.28 -18.60
CA GLY A 290 2.44 3.88 -18.02
C GLY A 290 1.23 4.44 -18.76
N LEU A 291 0.03 4.24 -18.19
CA LEU A 291 -1.24 4.72 -18.77
C LEU A 291 -1.36 6.24 -18.76
N PHE A 292 -0.85 6.91 -17.71
CA PHE A 292 -0.95 8.35 -17.56
C PHE A 292 0.43 8.99 -17.41
N VAL A 293 0.86 9.69 -18.47
CA VAL A 293 2.16 10.36 -18.52
C VAL A 293 2.10 11.74 -17.85
N ILE A 294 3.02 12.04 -16.95
CA ILE A 294 3.26 13.43 -16.50
C ILE A 294 3.89 14.16 -17.67
N LYS A 295 3.15 15.08 -18.32
CA LYS A 295 3.74 16.01 -19.28
C LYS A 295 4.64 16.97 -18.50
N SER A 296 5.90 16.60 -18.27
CA SER A 296 6.93 17.60 -17.99
C SER A 296 7.23 18.28 -19.31
N ARG A 297 7.01 19.58 -19.37
CA ARG A 297 7.49 20.42 -20.45
C ARG A 297 8.99 20.62 -20.24
N ASN A 298 9.75 19.56 -20.42
CA ASN A 298 11.16 19.71 -20.75
C ASN A 298 11.15 20.08 -22.23
N LEU A 299 11.41 21.37 -22.48
CA LEU A 299 12.37 21.72 -23.53
C LEU A 299 13.70 21.08 -23.08
N ASP A 300 14.56 20.73 -24.02
CA ASP A 300 15.77 19.88 -23.90
C ASP A 300 15.42 18.43 -24.31
N GLU A 301 15.55 18.11 -25.60
CA GLU A 301 16.78 17.71 -26.34
C GLU A 301 16.96 16.18 -26.35
#